data_AF-A0A396F687-F1
#
_entry.id   AF-A0A396F687-F1
#
_cell.length_a   1.000
_cell.length_b   1.000
_cell.length_c   1.000
_cell.angle_alpha   90.00
_cell.angle_beta   90.00
_cell.angle_gamma   90.00
#
_symmetry.space_group_name_H-M   'P 1'
#
loop_
_entity.id
_entity.type
_entity.pdbx_description
1 polymer ?
#
loop_
_entity_poly.entity_id
_entity_poly.type
_entity_poly.pdbx_seq_one_letter_code
_entity_poly.pdbx_strand_id
1 'polypeptide(L)'
;MKKQKHRTSSGKMSERMSLLEFLKERSGIRLSKLEAYLDLVDKASVQYIPKDLCKQEFSLSNGQFVITITELAGCWHWHRATVRTFIEQLEKMNQISVTRLTKSQIITIPMLAETPAVSPIDAALDVFRQKMCTALDEWRSGKMSASACASECEQLYEDATEEVAIILQKADNGNSIGKVPCGRNIPESVGHAFCMTALTAVCEATFHQVLSQETDNALVTSLLPFFYKDLGGDWLSFIEAAKAISELALDGSSPALHQESAAIKSQFQSLCRPFLAIVANQEGSCPSKGCINL
;
A
#
# COMPACT_ATOMS: atom_id res chain seq x y z
N MET A 1 6.94 20.04 -28.24
CA MET A 1 6.63 18.65 -27.82
C MET A 1 7.78 18.10 -26.98
N LYS A 2 7.71 18.18 -25.65
CA LYS A 2 8.70 17.56 -24.75
C LYS A 2 8.04 16.31 -24.14
N LYS A 3 8.56 15.14 -24.50
CA LYS A 3 8.12 13.84 -23.97
C LYS A 3 8.50 13.74 -22.49
N GLN A 4 7.51 13.63 -21.62
CA GLN A 4 7.70 13.30 -20.21
C GLN A 4 7.92 11.79 -20.09
N LYS A 5 9.10 11.41 -19.60
CA LYS A 5 9.56 10.03 -19.45
C LYS A 5 8.95 9.46 -18.17
N HIS A 6 7.94 8.60 -18.29
CA HIS A 6 7.47 7.75 -17.20
C HIS A 6 8.64 6.93 -16.65
N ARG A 7 9.01 7.13 -15.40
CA ARG A 7 10.02 6.34 -14.68
C ARG A 7 9.55 6.09 -13.26
N THR A 8 8.61 5.16 -13.09
CA THR A 8 8.12 4.76 -11.76
C THR A 8 7.74 3.28 -11.80
N SER A 9 8.70 2.40 -11.46
CA SER A 9 8.52 1.00 -10.99
C SER A 9 9.86 0.24 -11.04
N SER A 10 10.64 0.42 -12.11
CA SER A 10 11.89 -0.31 -12.37
C SER A 10 13.03 -0.01 -11.36
N GLY A 11 13.05 1.16 -10.71
CA GLY A 11 14.11 1.55 -9.76
C GLY A 11 14.07 0.78 -8.44
N LYS A 12 12.88 0.56 -7.86
CA LYS A 12 12.73 -0.07 -6.54
C LYS A 12 13.19 -1.53 -6.50
N MET A 13 12.96 -2.29 -7.58
CA MET A 13 13.44 -3.68 -7.68
C MET A 13 14.95 -3.76 -7.88
N SER A 14 15.54 -2.82 -8.61
CA SER A 14 16.99 -2.72 -8.81
C SER A 14 17.72 -2.39 -7.50
N GLU A 15 17.16 -1.50 -6.67
CA GLU A 15 17.70 -1.14 -5.35
C GLU A 15 17.66 -2.33 -4.39
N ARG A 16 16.53 -3.05 -4.36
CA ARG A 16 16.36 -4.27 -3.54
C ARG A 16 17.33 -5.38 -3.93
N MET A 17 17.55 -5.61 -5.23
CA MET A 17 18.54 -6.59 -5.69
C MET A 17 19.97 -6.19 -5.36
N SER A 18 20.32 -4.90 -5.47
CA SER A 18 21.65 -4.39 -5.11
C SER A 18 21.96 -4.56 -3.61
N LEU A 19 20.96 -4.35 -2.75
CA LEU A 19 21.08 -4.61 -1.32
C LEU A 19 21.31 -6.10 -1.04
N LEU A 20 20.50 -6.98 -1.64
CA LEU A 20 20.62 -8.42 -1.43
C LEU A 20 21.98 -8.95 -1.88
N GLU A 21 22.50 -8.46 -3.00
CA GLU A 21 23.86 -8.79 -3.46
C GLU A 21 24.93 -8.27 -2.50
N PHE A 22 24.78 -7.05 -2.00
CA PHE A 22 25.71 -6.47 -1.03
C PHE A 22 25.75 -7.22 0.31
N LEU A 23 24.61 -7.72 0.77
CA LEU A 23 24.44 -8.45 2.03
C LEU A 23 24.81 -9.94 1.93
N LYS A 24 24.99 -10.48 0.72
CA LYS A 24 25.30 -11.89 0.49
C LYS A 24 26.78 -12.20 0.80
N GLU A 25 27.03 -13.38 1.39
CA GLU A 25 28.35 -14.03 1.67
C GLU A 25 29.08 -13.61 2.98
N ARG A 26 30.11 -14.32 3.51
CA ARG A 26 30.22 -15.67 4.12
C ARG A 26 30.58 -15.39 5.61
N SER A 27 29.93 -15.99 6.62
CA SER A 27 30.36 -15.81 8.02
C SER A 27 31.10 -17.01 8.60
N GLY A 28 32.13 -16.67 9.38
CA GLY A 28 32.75 -17.49 10.43
C GLY A 28 32.47 -16.83 11.80
N ILE A 29 33.49 -16.63 12.65
CA ILE A 29 33.37 -16.08 14.03
C ILE A 29 32.85 -14.61 14.10
N ARG A 30 32.73 -13.93 12.95
CA ARG A 30 32.31 -12.52 12.86
C ARG A 30 30.90 -12.44 12.29
N LEU A 31 30.12 -11.45 12.72
CA LEU A 31 28.82 -11.18 12.09
C LEU A 31 29.01 -10.91 10.59
N SER A 32 28.15 -11.52 9.78
CA SER A 32 27.99 -11.22 8.37
C SER A 32 27.41 -9.82 8.17
N LYS A 33 27.47 -9.32 6.93
CA LYS A 33 26.83 -8.05 6.57
C LYS A 33 25.32 -8.06 6.80
N LEU A 34 24.67 -9.20 6.54
CA LEU A 34 23.24 -9.37 6.81
C LEU A 34 22.95 -9.29 8.31
N GLU A 35 23.70 -10.01 9.14
CA GLU A 35 23.52 -9.97 10.60
C GLU A 35 23.80 -8.58 11.18
N ALA A 36 24.84 -7.88 10.68
CA ALA A 36 25.11 -6.50 11.05
C ALA A 36 23.98 -5.55 10.64
N TYR A 37 23.37 -5.75 9.47
CA TYR A 37 22.20 -4.97 9.06
C TYR A 37 20.99 -5.23 9.97
N LEU A 38 20.69 -6.50 10.28
CA LEU A 38 19.61 -6.87 11.18
C LEU A 38 19.81 -6.32 12.60
N ASP A 39 21.05 -6.28 13.10
CA ASP A 39 21.38 -5.65 14.38
C ASP A 39 21.08 -4.14 14.39
N LEU A 40 21.32 -3.43 13.28
CA LEU A 40 20.92 -2.00 13.17
C LEU A 40 19.39 -1.83 13.21
N VAL A 41 18.65 -2.73 12.55
CA VAL A 41 17.18 -2.72 12.55
C VAL A 41 16.64 -3.00 13.96
N ASP A 42 17.20 -3.99 14.65
CA ASP A 42 16.84 -4.32 16.03
C ASP A 42 17.07 -3.14 16.97
N LYS A 43 18.25 -2.49 16.92
CA LYS A 43 18.54 -1.30 17.72
C LYS A 43 17.62 -0.13 17.43
N ALA A 44 17.27 0.08 16.17
CA ALA A 44 16.31 1.11 15.76
C ALA A 44 14.89 0.83 16.26
N SER A 45 14.48 -0.44 16.33
CA SER A 45 13.15 -0.84 16.80
C SER A 45 12.91 -0.54 18.28
N VAL A 46 13.97 -0.51 19.08
CA VAL A 46 13.93 -0.23 20.53
C VAL A 46 14.49 1.13 20.90
N GLN A 47 14.76 2.00 19.91
CA GLN A 47 15.39 3.31 20.09
C GLN A 47 16.64 3.27 20.96
N TYR A 48 17.55 2.33 20.67
CA TYR A 48 18.71 2.06 21.50
C TYR A 48 19.56 3.32 21.81
N ILE A 49 19.98 3.44 23.07
CA ILE A 49 20.93 4.46 23.53
C ILE A 49 22.04 3.75 24.33
N PRO A 50 23.33 3.94 23.96
CA PRO A 50 24.45 3.37 24.70
C PRO A 50 24.47 3.86 26.15
N LYS A 51 24.79 2.95 27.09
CA LYS A 51 24.84 3.26 28.53
C LYS A 51 25.75 4.45 28.87
N ASP A 52 26.86 4.59 28.15
CA ASP A 52 27.83 5.68 28.32
C ASP A 52 27.30 7.03 27.83
N LEU A 53 26.24 7.02 27.02
CA LEU A 53 25.58 8.21 26.45
C LEU A 53 24.22 8.49 27.11
N CYS A 54 23.69 7.62 27.98
CA CYS A 54 22.41 7.83 28.67
C CYS A 54 22.34 9.11 29.51
N LYS A 55 23.48 9.75 29.83
CA LYS A 55 23.53 11.04 30.54
C LYS A 55 23.30 12.25 29.63
N GLN A 56 23.31 12.06 28.32
CA GLN A 56 23.01 13.09 27.33
C GLN A 56 21.55 12.95 26.89
N GLU A 57 20.81 14.06 26.86
CA GLU A 57 19.44 14.05 26.34
C GLU A 57 19.46 13.92 24.82
N PHE A 58 18.82 12.87 24.31
CA PHE A 58 18.55 12.67 22.88
C PHE A 58 17.04 12.60 22.67
N SER A 59 16.50 13.45 21.81
CA SER A 59 15.13 13.33 21.33
C SER A 59 15.12 12.45 20.08
N LEU A 60 14.74 11.18 20.21
CA LEU A 60 14.69 10.21 19.11
C LEU A 60 13.25 10.02 18.61
N SER A 61 13.08 10.02 17.28
CA SER A 61 11.83 9.60 16.62
C SER A 61 11.79 8.08 16.40
N ASN A 62 10.64 7.53 16.02
CA ASN A 62 10.52 6.10 15.68
C ASN A 62 11.52 5.70 14.59
N GLY A 63 12.12 4.52 14.74
CA GLY A 63 13.16 4.03 13.83
C GLY A 63 14.52 4.72 13.96
N GLN A 64 14.73 5.59 14.96
CA GLN A 64 16.02 6.22 15.27
C GLN A 64 16.67 5.60 16.50
N PHE A 65 18.00 5.52 16.48
CA PHE A 65 18.80 5.12 17.64
C PHE A 65 20.16 5.82 17.64
N VAL A 66 20.78 5.90 18.81
CA VAL A 66 22.13 6.46 18.99
C VAL A 66 23.13 5.32 19.04
N ILE A 67 24.29 5.50 18.43
CA ILE A 67 25.37 4.52 18.53
C ILE A 67 26.75 5.15 18.34
N THR A 68 27.81 4.43 18.68
CA THR A 68 29.18 4.79 18.31
C THR A 68 29.79 3.74 17.37
N ILE A 69 30.68 4.17 16.47
CA ILE A 69 31.45 3.24 15.62
C ILE A 69 32.24 2.24 16.46
N THR A 70 32.71 2.63 17.65
CA THR A 70 33.49 1.76 18.54
C THR A 70 32.65 0.62 19.08
N GLU A 71 31.40 0.92 19.47
CA GLU A 71 30.47 -0.07 20.01
C GLU A 71 30.04 -1.06 18.94
N LEU A 72 29.67 -0.59 17.74
CA LEU A 72 29.38 -1.46 16.60
C LEU A 72 30.57 -2.37 16.24
N ALA A 73 31.78 -1.83 16.25
CA ALA A 73 32.99 -2.62 16.01
C ALA A 73 33.17 -3.74 17.05
N GLY A 74 32.85 -3.45 18.32
CA GLY A 74 32.84 -4.44 19.40
C GLY A 74 31.77 -5.51 19.20
N CYS A 75 30.52 -5.11 18.96
CA CYS A 75 29.38 -6.02 18.77
C CYS A 75 29.54 -6.93 17.56
N TRP A 76 30.09 -6.41 16.45
CA TRP A 76 30.18 -7.17 15.19
C TRP A 76 31.51 -7.91 15.03
N HIS A 77 32.46 -7.68 15.94
CA HIS A 77 33.85 -8.12 15.83
C HIS A 77 34.51 -7.67 14.52
N TRP A 78 34.24 -6.43 14.12
CA TRP A 78 34.77 -5.80 12.91
C TRP A 78 35.80 -4.72 13.25
N HIS A 79 36.69 -4.42 12.31
CA HIS A 79 37.52 -3.22 12.44
C HIS A 79 36.65 -1.97 12.28
N ARG A 80 36.95 -0.91 13.05
CA ARG A 80 36.23 0.38 12.98
C ARG A 80 36.19 0.96 11.57
N ALA A 81 37.23 0.74 10.75
CA ALA A 81 37.24 1.14 9.35
C ALA A 81 36.15 0.41 8.54
N THR A 82 36.03 -0.91 8.71
CA THR A 82 35.02 -1.74 8.06
C THR A 82 33.60 -1.30 8.44
N VAL A 83 33.36 -1.01 9.73
CA VAL A 83 32.06 -0.49 10.19
C VAL A 83 31.72 0.82 9.49
N ARG A 84 32.67 1.77 9.39
CA ARG A 84 32.43 3.05 8.70
C ARG A 84 32.06 2.84 7.23
N THR A 85 32.85 2.05 6.51
CA THR A 85 32.59 1.76 5.08
C THR A 85 31.24 1.07 4.89
N PHE A 86 30.85 0.17 5.79
CA PHE A 86 29.54 -0.50 5.73
C PHE A 86 28.38 0.48 5.93
N ILE A 87 28.46 1.34 6.95
CA ILE A 87 27.46 2.38 7.22
C ILE A 87 27.37 3.38 6.04
N GLU A 88 28.51 3.81 5.50
CA GLU A 88 28.56 4.70 4.33
C GLU A 88 27.92 4.06 3.09
N GLN A 89 28.12 2.76 2.89
CA GLN A 89 27.49 2.02 1.79
C GLN A 89 25.98 1.89 1.97
N LEU A 90 25.50 1.60 3.18
CA LEU A 90 24.06 1.58 3.47
C LEU A 90 23.41 2.96 3.30
N GLU A 91 24.08 4.03 3.72
CA GLU A 91 23.64 5.42 3.52
C GLU A 91 23.57 5.76 2.03
N LYS A 92 24.59 5.39 1.24
CA LYS A 92 24.60 5.58 -0.22
C LYS A 92 23.50 4.80 -0.95
N MET A 93 23.10 3.65 -0.42
CA MET A 93 21.98 2.84 -0.94
C MET A 93 20.61 3.28 -0.41
N ASN A 94 20.53 4.42 0.31
CA ASN A 94 19.32 4.93 0.95
C ASN A 94 18.63 3.92 1.89
N GLN A 95 19.37 2.98 2.47
CA GLN A 95 18.83 2.01 3.42
C GLN A 95 18.78 2.57 4.85
N ILE A 96 19.66 3.52 5.15
CA ILE A 96 19.73 4.23 6.43
C ILE A 96 20.04 5.70 6.17
N SER A 97 19.78 6.57 7.14
CA SER A 97 20.35 7.93 7.17
C SER A 97 21.16 8.13 8.44
N VAL A 98 22.26 8.89 8.36
CA VAL A 98 23.20 9.05 9.47
C VAL A 98 23.43 10.52 9.81
N THR A 99 22.94 10.93 10.97
CA THR A 99 23.28 12.23 11.56
C THR A 99 24.53 12.07 12.43
N ARG A 100 25.64 12.61 11.95
CA ARG A 100 26.95 12.51 12.63
C ARG A 100 27.03 13.55 13.76
N LEU A 101 27.41 13.12 14.96
CA LEU A 101 27.66 13.96 16.13
C LEU A 101 29.16 13.92 16.51
N THR A 102 29.59 14.78 17.44
CA THR A 102 31.01 14.92 17.81
C THR A 102 31.65 13.63 18.36
N LYS A 103 30.86 12.76 19.01
CA LYS A 103 31.34 11.50 19.62
C LYS A 103 30.49 10.27 19.28
N SER A 104 29.34 10.46 18.65
CA SER A 104 28.34 9.44 18.37
C SER A 104 27.65 9.74 17.04
N GLN A 105 26.67 8.92 16.67
CA GLN A 105 25.83 9.15 15.51
C GLN A 105 24.40 8.71 15.81
N ILE A 106 23.44 9.40 15.21
CA ILE A 106 22.05 8.97 15.16
C ILE A 106 21.87 8.27 13.82
N ILE A 107 21.47 7.00 13.87
CA ILE A 107 21.12 6.24 12.67
C ILE A 107 19.60 6.15 12.62
N THR A 108 19.02 6.48 11.47
CA THR A 108 17.59 6.29 11.19
C THR A 108 17.43 5.13 10.21
N ILE A 109 16.54 4.19 10.51
CA ILE A 109 16.08 3.14 9.60
C ILE A 109 14.74 3.60 9.01
N PRO A 110 14.70 4.10 7.75
CA PRO A 110 13.49 4.68 7.16
C PRO A 110 12.32 3.70 7.05
N MET A 111 12.58 2.40 7.04
CA MET A 111 11.55 1.36 7.07
C MET A 111 10.80 1.29 8.41
N LEU A 112 11.47 1.64 9.51
CA LEU A 112 10.92 1.63 10.87
C LEU A 112 10.49 3.01 11.36
N ALA A 113 11.01 4.07 10.75
CA ALA A 113 10.44 5.39 10.93
C ALA A 113 9.02 5.34 10.37
N GLU A 114 8.02 5.56 11.23
CA GLU A 114 6.63 5.74 10.80
C GLU A 114 6.60 6.68 9.59
N THR A 115 5.72 6.33 8.64
CA THR A 115 5.53 6.91 7.31
C THR A 115 6.04 8.34 7.17
N PRO A 116 6.78 8.67 6.08
CA PRO A 116 7.17 10.05 5.80
C PRO A 116 5.95 10.94 5.97
N ALA A 117 6.07 12.03 6.73
CA ALA A 117 4.97 12.91 7.11
C ALA A 117 3.99 13.02 5.94
N VAL A 118 2.83 12.36 6.08
CA VAL A 118 1.80 12.36 5.05
C VAL A 118 1.49 13.84 4.82
N SER A 119 1.65 14.30 3.57
CA SER A 119 1.38 15.70 3.25
C SER A 119 -0.01 16.05 3.79
N PRO A 120 -0.25 17.25 4.35
CA PRO A 120 -1.57 17.61 4.85
C PRO A 120 -2.70 17.37 3.83
N ILE A 121 -2.38 17.45 2.53
CA ILE A 121 -3.29 17.14 1.43
C ILE A 121 -3.53 15.63 1.30
N ASP A 122 -2.48 14.81 1.44
CA ASP A 122 -2.61 13.35 1.38
C ASP A 122 -3.41 12.83 2.59
N ALA A 123 -3.22 13.44 3.77
CA ALA A 123 -3.99 13.11 4.97
C ALA A 123 -5.46 13.50 4.81
N ALA A 124 -5.74 14.67 4.24
CA ALA A 124 -7.10 15.09 3.92
C ALA A 124 -7.76 14.16 2.88
N LEU A 125 -6.99 13.69 1.89
CA LEU A 125 -7.47 12.75 0.87
C LEU A 125 -7.84 11.38 1.49
N ASP A 126 -7.03 10.89 2.43
CA ASP A 126 -7.31 9.64 3.16
C ASP A 126 -8.55 9.76 4.05
N VAL A 127 -8.70 10.87 4.78
CA VAL A 127 -9.90 11.15 5.58
C VAL A 127 -11.14 11.22 4.69
N PHE A 128 -11.06 11.92 3.56
CA PHE A 128 -12.14 11.99 2.58
C PHE A 128 -12.51 10.61 2.05
N ARG A 129 -11.53 9.78 1.65
CA ARG A 129 -11.76 8.40 1.21
C ARG A 129 -12.52 7.60 2.27
N GLN A 130 -12.10 7.66 3.53
CA GLN A 130 -12.73 6.90 4.62
C GLN A 130 -14.19 7.32 4.83
N LYS A 131 -14.48 8.62 4.82
CA LYS A 131 -15.85 9.13 4.95
C LYS A 131 -16.73 8.69 3.77
N MET A 132 -16.21 8.77 2.54
CA MET A 132 -16.91 8.31 1.34
C MET A 132 -17.25 6.82 1.42
N CYS A 133 -16.28 5.96 1.76
CA CYS A 133 -16.51 4.52 1.92
C CYS A 133 -17.58 4.24 2.98
N THR A 134 -17.55 4.96 4.10
CA THR A 134 -18.53 4.79 5.19
C THR A 134 -19.96 5.11 4.73
N ALA A 135 -20.16 6.26 4.07
CA ALA A 135 -21.48 6.65 3.55
C ALA A 135 -21.99 5.63 2.51
N LEU A 136 -21.11 5.18 1.63
CA LEU A 136 -21.43 4.18 0.60
C LEU A 136 -21.74 2.79 1.18
N ASP A 137 -21.11 2.40 2.28
CA ASP A 137 -21.41 1.14 2.98
C ASP A 137 -22.77 1.19 3.71
N GLU A 138 -23.15 2.36 4.25
CA GLU A 138 -24.50 2.57 4.80
C GLU A 138 -25.58 2.46 3.71
N TRP A 139 -25.31 3.02 2.53
CA TRP A 139 -26.17 2.85 1.37
C TRP A 139 -26.22 1.39 0.89
N ARG A 140 -25.07 0.73 0.76
CA ARG A 140 -24.96 -0.68 0.35
C ARG A 140 -25.72 -1.61 1.28
N SER A 141 -25.63 -1.37 2.60
CA SER A 141 -26.33 -2.15 3.62
C SER A 141 -27.83 -1.85 3.73
N GLY A 142 -28.35 -0.92 2.92
CA GLY A 142 -29.77 -0.54 2.89
C GLY A 142 -30.19 0.39 4.04
N LYS A 143 -29.24 0.91 4.83
CA LYS A 143 -29.52 1.87 5.92
C LYS A 143 -29.75 3.28 5.38
N MET A 144 -29.27 3.57 4.18
CA MET A 144 -29.37 4.86 3.52
C MET A 144 -29.97 4.70 2.12
N SER A 145 -30.84 5.62 1.70
CA SER A 145 -31.37 5.62 0.32
C SER A 145 -30.31 6.12 -0.67
N ALA A 146 -30.46 5.78 -1.96
CA ALA A 146 -29.56 6.29 -2.99
C ALA A 146 -29.57 7.83 -3.08
N SER A 147 -30.72 8.47 -2.85
CA SER A 147 -30.82 9.94 -2.85
C SER A 147 -30.12 10.57 -1.65
N ALA A 148 -30.27 9.98 -0.46
CA ALA A 148 -29.57 10.45 0.75
C ALA A 148 -28.05 10.25 0.61
N CYS A 149 -27.62 9.11 0.06
CA CYS A 149 -26.20 8.85 -0.21
C CYS A 149 -25.61 9.83 -1.22
N ALA A 150 -26.36 10.20 -2.27
CA ALA A 150 -25.90 11.19 -3.24
C ALA A 150 -25.67 12.56 -2.58
N SER A 151 -26.62 13.01 -1.74
CA SER A 151 -26.48 14.26 -1.00
C SER A 151 -25.32 14.23 0.01
N GLU A 152 -25.12 13.12 0.71
CA GLU A 152 -23.99 12.95 1.63
C GLU A 152 -22.65 12.98 0.88
N CYS A 153 -22.53 12.26 -0.25
CA CYS A 153 -21.32 12.28 -1.08
C CYS A 153 -21.01 13.69 -1.63
N GLU A 154 -22.03 14.46 -2.01
CA GLU A 154 -21.88 15.85 -2.46
C GLU A 154 -21.34 16.72 -1.32
N GLN A 155 -21.94 16.64 -0.12
CA GLN A 155 -21.49 17.39 1.04
C GLN A 155 -20.05 17.02 1.45
N LEU A 156 -19.72 15.73 1.48
CA LEU A 156 -18.37 15.26 1.79
C LEU A 156 -17.33 15.79 0.79
N TYR A 157 -17.70 15.89 -0.48
CA TYR A 157 -16.83 16.44 -1.51
C TYR A 157 -16.64 17.96 -1.33
N GLU A 158 -17.72 18.70 -1.08
CA GLU A 158 -17.64 20.14 -0.80
C GLU A 158 -16.77 20.43 0.43
N ASP A 159 -17.02 19.74 1.55
CA ASP A 159 -16.27 19.87 2.80
C ASP A 159 -14.78 19.58 2.59
N ALA A 160 -14.45 18.51 1.87
CA ALA A 160 -13.06 18.14 1.59
C ALA A 160 -12.35 19.17 0.70
N THR A 161 -13.05 19.72 -0.30
CA THR A 161 -12.48 20.78 -1.14
C THR A 161 -12.26 22.08 -0.36
N GLU A 162 -13.17 22.43 0.57
CA GLU A 162 -12.99 23.58 1.45
C GLU A 162 -11.80 23.40 2.40
N GLU A 163 -11.68 22.22 3.03
CA GLU A 163 -10.55 21.89 3.92
C GLU A 163 -9.21 22.00 3.19
N VAL A 164 -9.11 21.46 1.97
CA VAL A 164 -7.90 21.55 1.15
C VAL A 164 -7.60 23.00 0.75
N ALA A 165 -8.61 23.80 0.42
CA ALA A 165 -8.42 25.21 0.12
C ALA A 165 -7.84 25.97 1.32
N ILE A 166 -8.29 25.65 2.55
CA ILE A 166 -7.75 26.23 3.79
C ILE A 166 -6.31 25.80 4.02
N ILE A 167 -5.98 24.52 3.80
CA ILE A 167 -4.61 23.99 3.92
C ILE A 167 -3.65 24.74 2.98
N LEU A 168 -4.07 24.93 1.73
CA LEU A 168 -3.27 25.63 0.71
C LEU A 168 -3.07 27.12 1.05
N GLN A 169 -4.12 27.80 1.52
CA GLN A 169 -4.01 29.20 1.98
C GLN A 169 -3.03 29.36 3.14
N LYS A 170 -3.01 28.42 4.10
CA LYS A 170 -2.07 28.43 5.22
C LYS A 170 -0.62 28.22 4.77
N ALA A 171 -0.40 27.45 3.70
CA ALA A 171 0.92 27.22 3.13
C ALA A 171 1.47 28.44 2.37
N ASP A 172 0.62 29.21 1.69
CA ASP A 172 1.02 30.41 0.92
C ASP A 172 1.34 31.63 1.81
N ASN A 173 0.81 31.69 3.03
CA ASN A 173 1.03 32.81 3.96
C ASN A 173 2.49 32.92 4.48
N GLY A 174 3.40 32.02 4.07
CA GLY A 174 4.84 32.08 4.35
C GLY A 174 5.66 32.92 3.36
N ASN A 175 5.08 33.40 2.26
CA ASN A 175 5.76 34.22 1.26
C ASN A 175 4.85 35.36 0.77
N SER A 176 4.86 36.49 1.49
CA SER A 176 4.09 37.67 1.08
C SER A 176 4.71 38.35 -0.14
N ILE A 177 3.89 38.62 -1.17
CA ILE A 177 3.63 39.94 -1.78
C ILE A 177 2.99 39.72 -3.16
N GLY A 178 1.72 40.10 -3.30
CA GLY A 178 1.06 40.24 -4.60
C GLY A 178 -0.39 39.77 -4.60
N LYS A 179 -1.33 40.72 -4.66
CA LYS A 179 -2.77 40.52 -4.87
C LYS A 179 -3.06 39.41 -5.91
N VAL A 180 -3.84 38.40 -5.53
CA VAL A 180 -4.59 37.53 -6.46
C VAL A 180 -5.97 37.27 -5.84
N PRO A 181 -7.07 37.25 -6.63
CA PRO A 181 -8.43 37.39 -6.11
C PRO A 181 -8.95 36.12 -5.44
N CYS A 182 -9.87 36.31 -4.50
CA CYS A 182 -10.73 35.27 -3.95
C CYS A 182 -11.39 34.48 -5.09
N GLY A 183 -10.95 33.24 -5.28
CA GLY A 183 -11.52 32.26 -6.19
C GLY A 183 -10.99 30.89 -5.80
N ARG A 184 -11.86 29.86 -5.82
CA ARG A 184 -11.56 28.46 -5.46
C ARG A 184 -10.39 27.93 -6.31
N ASN A 185 -9.16 28.14 -5.89
CA ASN A 185 -7.98 27.75 -6.67
C ASN A 185 -7.26 26.58 -5.99
N ILE A 186 -7.98 25.46 -5.86
CA ILE A 186 -7.32 24.18 -5.62
C ILE A 186 -6.59 23.81 -6.93
N PRO A 187 -5.31 23.41 -6.89
CA PRO A 187 -4.61 22.92 -8.07
C PRO A 187 -5.42 21.82 -8.76
N GLU A 188 -5.50 21.88 -10.09
CA GLU A 188 -6.27 20.91 -10.89
C GLU A 188 -5.90 19.46 -10.57
N SER A 189 -4.61 19.19 -10.31
CA SER A 189 -4.12 17.87 -9.93
C SER A 189 -4.68 17.37 -8.59
N VAL A 190 -4.87 18.27 -7.62
CA VAL A 190 -5.44 17.94 -6.31
C VAL A 190 -6.94 17.74 -6.44
N GLY A 191 -7.66 18.65 -7.12
CA GLY A 191 -9.09 18.47 -7.39
C GLY A 191 -9.39 17.17 -8.14
N HIS A 192 -8.55 16.81 -9.13
CA HIS A 192 -8.67 15.55 -9.84
C HIS A 192 -8.43 14.33 -8.94
N ALA A 193 -7.54 14.40 -7.95
CA ALA A 193 -7.30 13.31 -7.01
C ALA A 193 -8.52 13.03 -6.10
N PHE A 194 -9.17 14.09 -5.58
CA PHE A 194 -10.41 13.95 -4.80
C PHE A 194 -11.55 13.43 -5.67
N CYS A 195 -11.71 13.96 -6.88
CA CYS A 195 -12.72 13.49 -7.84
C CYS A 195 -12.53 12.01 -8.20
N MET A 196 -11.31 11.60 -8.56
CA MET A 196 -11.00 10.20 -8.86
C MET A 196 -11.22 9.29 -7.64
N THR A 197 -10.93 9.77 -6.43
CA THR A 197 -11.19 9.02 -5.19
C THR A 197 -12.68 8.81 -4.98
N ALA A 198 -13.50 9.85 -5.16
CA ALA A 198 -14.95 9.76 -5.05
C ALA A 198 -15.53 8.80 -6.10
N LEU A 199 -15.13 8.95 -7.36
CA LEU A 199 -15.57 8.08 -8.46
C LEU A 199 -15.19 6.62 -8.23
N THR A 200 -13.96 6.36 -7.77
CA THR A 200 -13.49 5.00 -7.48
C THR A 200 -14.33 4.37 -6.39
N ALA A 201 -14.54 5.08 -5.27
CA ALA A 201 -15.35 4.56 -4.15
C ALA A 201 -16.79 4.28 -4.57
N VAL A 202 -17.42 5.17 -5.37
CA VAL A 202 -18.78 4.95 -5.88
C VAL A 202 -18.84 3.75 -6.83
N CYS A 203 -17.89 3.61 -7.75
CA CYS A 203 -17.80 2.47 -8.65
C CYS A 203 -17.62 1.15 -7.89
N GLU A 204 -16.75 1.12 -6.89
CA GLU A 204 -16.54 -0.04 -6.02
C GLU A 204 -17.83 -0.38 -5.26
N ALA A 205 -18.42 0.58 -4.55
CA ALA A 205 -19.61 0.36 -3.76
C ALA A 205 -20.82 -0.09 -4.59
N THR A 206 -21.03 0.49 -5.77
CA THR A 206 -22.09 0.08 -6.71
C THR A 206 -21.84 -1.35 -7.21
N PHE A 207 -20.61 -1.69 -7.54
CA PHE A 207 -20.22 -3.03 -7.98
C PHE A 207 -20.47 -4.06 -6.87
N HIS A 208 -20.05 -3.76 -5.63
CA HIS A 208 -20.33 -4.61 -4.48
C HIS A 208 -21.83 -4.73 -4.22
N GLN A 209 -22.61 -3.66 -4.33
CA GLN A 209 -24.05 -3.70 -4.06
C GLN A 209 -24.79 -4.60 -5.06
N VAL A 210 -24.50 -4.46 -6.36
CA VAL A 210 -25.10 -5.30 -7.41
C VAL A 210 -24.75 -6.77 -7.23
N LEU A 211 -23.52 -7.08 -6.82
CA LEU A 211 -23.08 -8.45 -6.58
C LEU A 211 -23.57 -9.01 -5.23
N SER A 212 -23.78 -8.15 -4.22
CA SER A 212 -24.20 -8.56 -2.87
C SER A 212 -25.71 -8.84 -2.76
N GLN A 213 -26.55 -8.24 -3.60
CA GLN A 213 -28.02 -8.40 -3.55
C GLN A 213 -28.51 -9.86 -3.69
N GLU A 214 -27.65 -10.80 -4.06
CA GLU A 214 -27.95 -12.24 -4.18
C GLU A 214 -26.93 -13.14 -3.47
N THR A 215 -26.13 -12.62 -2.52
CA THR A 215 -25.13 -13.45 -1.80
C THR A 215 -25.76 -14.41 -0.80
N ASP A 216 -26.41 -15.46 -1.30
CA ASP A 216 -26.38 -16.75 -0.62
C ASP A 216 -24.94 -17.28 -0.71
N ASN A 217 -24.39 -17.77 0.40
CA ASN A 217 -23.11 -18.51 0.45
C ASN A 217 -23.03 -19.65 -0.59
N ALA A 218 -24.16 -20.05 -1.18
CA ALA A 218 -24.28 -21.00 -2.28
C ALA A 218 -23.62 -20.52 -3.60
N LEU A 219 -23.60 -19.21 -3.90
CA LEU A 219 -23.00 -18.71 -5.14
C LEU A 219 -21.46 -18.74 -5.10
N VAL A 220 -20.85 -18.37 -3.98
CA VAL A 220 -19.39 -18.38 -3.79
C VAL A 220 -18.82 -19.80 -3.86
N THR A 221 -19.62 -20.79 -3.43
CA THR A 221 -19.23 -22.20 -3.47
C THR A 221 -19.50 -22.88 -4.82
N SER A 222 -20.17 -22.22 -5.78
CA SER A 222 -20.52 -22.83 -7.08
C SER A 222 -19.34 -23.05 -8.03
N LEU A 223 -18.21 -22.35 -7.84
CA LEU A 223 -16.96 -22.59 -8.56
C LEU A 223 -16.21 -23.84 -8.06
N LEU A 224 -16.47 -24.30 -6.84
CA LEU A 224 -15.82 -25.51 -6.29
C LEU A 224 -16.25 -26.79 -7.03
N PRO A 225 -17.55 -27.05 -7.29
CA PRO A 225 -17.96 -28.14 -8.16
C PRO A 225 -17.32 -28.08 -9.54
N PHE A 226 -17.22 -26.91 -10.15
CA PHE A 226 -16.58 -26.76 -11.46
C PHE A 226 -15.10 -27.17 -11.41
N PHE A 227 -14.37 -26.69 -10.40
CA PHE A 227 -12.97 -27.06 -10.22
C PHE A 227 -12.76 -28.57 -9.96
N TYR A 228 -13.50 -29.15 -9.01
CA TYR A 228 -13.25 -30.54 -8.61
C TYR A 228 -13.92 -31.59 -9.51
N LYS A 229 -15.11 -31.32 -10.05
CA LYS A 229 -15.88 -32.29 -10.85
C LYS A 229 -15.61 -32.16 -12.34
N ASP A 230 -15.58 -30.95 -12.86
CA ASP A 230 -15.47 -30.72 -14.31
C ASP A 230 -14.00 -30.65 -14.76
N LEU A 231 -13.15 -30.01 -13.95
CA LEU A 231 -11.71 -29.88 -14.24
C LEU A 231 -10.84 -30.92 -13.50
N GLY A 232 -11.44 -31.77 -12.66
CA GLY A 232 -10.72 -32.81 -11.91
C GLY A 232 -9.67 -32.28 -10.92
N GLY A 233 -9.78 -31.02 -10.50
CA GLY A 233 -8.80 -30.35 -9.65
C GLY A 233 -7.53 -29.90 -10.39
N ASP A 234 -7.56 -29.83 -11.72
CA ASP A 234 -6.41 -29.35 -12.51
C ASP A 234 -6.31 -27.82 -12.51
N TRP A 235 -5.20 -27.31 -11.97
CA TRP A 235 -4.95 -25.88 -11.84
C TRP A 235 -4.68 -25.19 -13.18
N LEU A 236 -4.07 -25.90 -14.14
CA LEU A 236 -3.80 -25.32 -15.46
C LEU A 236 -5.12 -25.05 -16.19
N SER A 237 -5.99 -26.06 -16.26
CA SER A 237 -7.33 -25.96 -16.84
C SER A 237 -8.16 -24.90 -16.13
N PHE A 238 -8.02 -24.76 -14.81
CA PHE A 238 -8.73 -23.73 -14.07
C PHE A 238 -8.26 -22.32 -14.42
N ILE A 239 -6.96 -22.10 -14.61
CA ILE A 239 -6.43 -20.78 -15.02
C ILE A 239 -6.94 -20.42 -16.42
N GLU A 240 -6.95 -21.36 -17.35
CA GLU A 240 -7.49 -21.16 -18.71
C GLU A 240 -9.00 -20.88 -18.67
N ALA A 241 -9.74 -21.64 -17.87
CA ALA A 241 -11.17 -21.43 -17.68
C ALA A 241 -11.47 -20.09 -17.00
N ALA A 242 -10.71 -19.71 -15.97
CA ALA A 242 -10.86 -18.43 -15.28
C ALA A 242 -10.60 -17.24 -16.21
N LYS A 243 -9.63 -17.35 -17.12
CA LYS A 243 -9.42 -16.36 -18.18
C LYS A 243 -10.64 -16.25 -19.09
N ALA A 244 -11.16 -17.37 -19.57
CA ALA A 244 -12.35 -17.37 -20.44
C ALA A 244 -13.60 -16.83 -19.72
N ILE A 245 -13.79 -17.15 -18.45
CA ILE A 245 -14.87 -16.59 -17.60
C ILE A 245 -14.69 -15.08 -17.44
N SER A 246 -13.45 -14.60 -17.25
CA SER A 246 -13.18 -13.16 -17.11
C SER A 246 -13.48 -12.39 -18.40
N GLU A 247 -13.02 -12.89 -19.55
CA GLU A 247 -13.34 -12.32 -20.87
C GLU A 247 -14.85 -12.33 -21.11
N LEU A 248 -15.53 -13.43 -20.78
CA LEU A 248 -16.97 -13.55 -20.93
C LEU A 248 -17.74 -12.58 -20.01
N ALA A 249 -17.26 -12.35 -18.80
CA ALA A 249 -17.87 -11.42 -17.83
C ALA A 249 -17.68 -9.95 -18.23
N LEU A 250 -16.56 -9.59 -18.84
CA LEU A 250 -16.22 -8.22 -19.21
C LEU A 250 -16.65 -7.84 -20.63
N ASP A 251 -16.37 -8.72 -21.60
CA ASP A 251 -16.54 -8.47 -23.04
C ASP A 251 -17.78 -9.17 -23.62
N GLY A 252 -18.49 -9.98 -22.82
CA GLY A 252 -19.65 -10.76 -23.26
C GLY A 252 -19.30 -11.92 -24.22
N SER A 253 -18.01 -12.14 -24.49
CA SER A 253 -17.51 -13.21 -25.35
C SER A 253 -16.10 -13.62 -24.97
N SER A 254 -15.72 -14.87 -25.26
CA SER A 254 -14.35 -15.35 -25.11
C SER A 254 -13.92 -16.13 -26.36
N PRO A 255 -12.73 -15.85 -26.94
CA PRO A 255 -12.19 -16.60 -28.06
C PRO A 255 -12.06 -18.10 -27.79
N ALA A 256 -11.76 -18.47 -26.53
CA ALA A 256 -11.64 -19.88 -26.11
C ALA A 256 -12.96 -20.64 -26.25
N LEU A 257 -14.10 -19.93 -26.19
CA LEU A 257 -15.42 -20.55 -26.26
C LEU A 257 -16.03 -20.54 -27.66
N HIS A 258 -15.42 -19.90 -28.68
CA HIS A 258 -16.09 -19.74 -29.98
C HIS A 258 -16.47 -21.07 -30.65
N GLN A 259 -15.57 -22.06 -30.60
CA GLN A 259 -15.76 -23.39 -31.22
C GLN A 259 -16.44 -24.39 -30.28
N GLU A 260 -16.73 -23.99 -29.05
CA GLU A 260 -17.33 -24.86 -28.04
C GLU A 260 -18.83 -25.05 -28.22
N SER A 261 -19.32 -26.15 -27.63
CA SER A 261 -20.73 -26.50 -27.64
C SER A 261 -21.59 -25.47 -26.89
N ALA A 262 -22.88 -25.39 -27.23
CA ALA A 262 -23.82 -24.51 -26.53
C ALA A 262 -23.93 -24.83 -25.01
N ALA A 263 -23.77 -26.10 -24.63
CA ALA A 263 -23.79 -26.53 -23.24
C ALA A 263 -22.59 -25.97 -22.46
N ILE A 264 -21.39 -26.04 -23.05
CA ILE A 264 -20.16 -25.50 -22.44
C ILE A 264 -20.25 -23.97 -22.34
N LYS A 265 -20.72 -23.29 -23.39
CA LYS A 265 -20.96 -21.84 -23.36
C LYS A 265 -21.92 -21.44 -22.24
N SER A 266 -23.02 -22.18 -22.07
CA SER A 266 -24.00 -21.92 -21.01
C SER A 266 -23.43 -22.17 -19.61
N GLN A 267 -22.61 -23.20 -19.44
CA GLN A 267 -21.90 -23.46 -18.18
C GLN A 267 -20.94 -22.32 -17.83
N PHE A 268 -20.13 -21.84 -18.79
CA PHE A 268 -19.25 -20.70 -18.55
C PHE A 268 -20.02 -19.42 -18.25
N GLN A 269 -21.15 -19.18 -18.92
CA GLN A 269 -22.03 -18.04 -18.61
C GLN A 269 -22.60 -18.10 -17.19
N SER A 270 -22.99 -19.29 -16.70
CA SER A 270 -23.50 -19.43 -15.34
C SER A 270 -22.42 -19.20 -14.26
N LEU A 271 -21.15 -19.39 -14.62
CA LEU A 271 -20.00 -19.15 -13.73
C LEU A 271 -19.56 -17.69 -13.65
N CYS A 272 -19.95 -16.82 -14.60
CA CYS A 272 -19.55 -15.41 -14.61
C CYS A 272 -19.93 -14.67 -13.31
N ARG A 273 -21.18 -14.82 -12.86
CA ARG A 273 -21.67 -14.12 -11.66
C ARG A 273 -21.00 -14.65 -10.37
N PRO A 274 -20.90 -15.97 -10.13
CA PRO A 274 -20.07 -16.52 -9.06
C PRO A 274 -18.62 -16.04 -9.05
N PHE A 275 -18.00 -15.98 -10.23
CA PHE A 275 -16.63 -15.53 -10.40
C PHE A 275 -16.46 -14.07 -9.96
N LEU A 276 -17.34 -13.17 -10.45
CA LEU A 276 -17.34 -11.77 -10.04
C LEU A 276 -17.63 -11.60 -8.54
N ALA A 277 -18.51 -12.42 -7.96
CA ALA A 277 -18.79 -12.41 -6.53
C ALA A 277 -17.57 -12.80 -5.67
N ILE A 278 -16.73 -13.75 -6.12
CA ILE A 278 -15.48 -14.07 -5.42
C ILE A 278 -14.51 -12.88 -5.47
N VAL A 279 -14.35 -12.26 -6.63
CA VAL A 279 -13.48 -11.09 -6.82
C VAL A 279 -13.94 -9.94 -5.92
N ALA A 280 -15.24 -9.69 -5.84
CA ALA A 280 -15.84 -8.63 -5.03
C ALA A 280 -15.85 -8.91 -3.52
N ASN A 281 -15.55 -10.10 -3.03
CA ASN A 281 -15.56 -10.40 -1.59
C ASN A 281 -14.15 -10.40 -0.95
N GLN A 282 -13.09 -10.09 -1.72
CA GLN A 282 -11.71 -10.21 -1.24
C GLN A 282 -11.21 -9.02 -0.39
N GLU A 283 -11.95 -7.92 -0.27
CA GLU A 283 -11.45 -6.73 0.45
C GLU A 283 -11.74 -6.70 1.97
N GLY A 284 -12.32 -7.75 2.54
CA GLY A 284 -12.68 -7.79 3.98
C GLY A 284 -11.90 -8.78 4.87
N SER A 285 -11.04 -9.63 4.32
CA SER A 285 -10.38 -10.68 5.11
C SER A 285 -8.87 -10.68 4.90
N CYS A 286 -8.17 -9.85 5.68
CA CYS A 286 -6.95 -10.35 6.28
C CYS A 286 -7.33 -11.64 7.02
N PRO A 287 -6.77 -12.81 6.70
CA PRO A 287 -6.99 -13.99 7.51
C PRO A 287 -6.30 -13.73 8.85
N SER A 288 -7.06 -13.23 9.83
CA SER A 288 -6.73 -13.51 11.22
C SER A 288 -6.63 -15.03 11.32
N LYS A 289 -5.43 -15.51 11.66
CA LYS A 289 -5.19 -16.90 12.01
C LYS A 289 -6.22 -17.27 13.08
N GLY A 290 -7.24 -18.02 12.71
CA GLY A 290 -8.34 -18.41 13.59
C GLY A 290 -8.88 -19.77 13.16
N CYS A 291 -8.24 -20.80 13.68
CA CYS A 291 -8.66 -22.20 13.80
C CYS A 291 -9.82 -22.69 12.92
N ILE A 292 -9.48 -23.43 11.87
CA ILE A 292 -10.32 -24.53 11.39
C ILE A 292 -10.15 -25.66 12.42
N ASN A 293 -11.14 -25.85 13.30
CA ASN A 293 -11.22 -27.09 14.05
C ASN A 293 -11.76 -28.17 13.10
N LEU A 294 -10.91 -29.16 12.82
CA LEU A 294 -11.32 -30.49 12.37
C LEU A 294 -12.08 -31.20 13.49
#